data_AF-A0A9Q3VV63-F1
#
_entry.id   AF-A0A9Q3VV63-F1
#
_cell.length_a   1.000
_cell.length_b   1.000
_cell.length_c   1.000
_cell.angle_alpha   90.00
_cell.angle_beta   90.00
_cell.angle_gamma   90.00
#
_symmetry.space_group_name_H-M   'P 1'
#
loop_
_entity.id
_entity.type
_entity.pdbx_description
1 polymer ?
#
loop_
_entity_poly.entity_id
_entity_poly.type
_entity_poly.pdbx_seq_one_letter_code
_entity_poly.pdbx_strand_id
1 'polypeptide(L)'
;MPHPSVRPNVVVLLTEVDSAPRDDRSRLYRRDGTVFTDAEHDLIRTCTPEEIDAANEQRWLEAEWARETHEIEKALVDLVTKYIEQLPDGSLCSNIYATMTDEDYAECDRLAKIVAARRGIEYPAEHEDS
;
A
#
# COMPACT_ATOMS: atom_id res chain seq x y z
N MET A 1 -37.01 -0.16 13.62
CA MET A 1 -36.62 -1.24 12.71
C MET A 1 -35.19 -1.61 13.03
N PRO A 2 -34.80 -2.89 13.13
CA PRO A 2 -33.40 -3.24 13.28
C PRO A 2 -32.68 -2.79 12.00
N HIS A 3 -31.65 -1.95 12.14
CA HIS A 3 -30.75 -1.65 11.02
C HIS A 3 -30.16 -2.98 10.54
N PRO A 4 -30.15 -3.27 9.22
CA PRO A 4 -29.40 -4.42 8.74
C PRO A 4 -27.95 -4.22 9.19
N SER A 5 -27.49 -5.10 10.08
CA SER A 5 -26.10 -5.08 10.51
C SER A 5 -25.25 -5.38 9.29
N VAL A 6 -24.39 -4.43 8.88
CA VAL A 6 -23.38 -4.63 7.85
C VAL A 6 -22.64 -5.93 8.15
N ARG A 7 -22.71 -6.90 7.24
CA ARG A 7 -22.07 -8.20 7.41
C ARG A 7 -20.60 -8.11 6.98
N PRO A 8 -19.62 -8.28 7.89
CA PRO A 8 -18.21 -8.07 7.56
C PRO A 8 -17.70 -9.00 6.46
N ASN A 9 -18.16 -10.25 6.41
CA ASN A 9 -17.79 -11.21 5.38
C ASN A 9 -18.25 -10.79 3.98
N VAL A 10 -19.41 -10.13 3.84
CA VAL A 10 -19.87 -9.60 2.55
C VAL A 10 -19.02 -8.42 2.13
N VAL A 11 -18.70 -7.52 3.08
CA VAL A 11 -17.82 -6.37 2.84
C VAL A 11 -16.45 -6.83 2.35
N VAL A 12 -15.82 -7.83 2.99
CA VAL A 12 -14.52 -8.38 2.55
C VAL A 12 -14.60 -8.93 1.13
N LEU A 13 -15.62 -9.74 0.81
CA LEU A 13 -15.76 -10.26 -0.55
C LEU A 13 -15.95 -9.13 -1.56
N LEU A 14 -16.74 -8.12 -1.21
CA LEU A 14 -16.93 -6.93 -2.04
C LEU A 14 -15.62 -6.18 -2.24
N THR A 15 -14.77 -5.99 -1.21
CA THR A 15 -13.49 -5.27 -1.40
C THR A 15 -12.58 -5.99 -2.38
N GLU A 16 -12.62 -7.32 -2.40
CA GLU A 16 -11.78 -8.19 -3.24
C GLU A 16 -12.24 -8.32 -4.69
N VAL A 17 -13.48 -7.92 -5.04
CA VAL A 17 -13.97 -7.99 -6.43
C VAL A 17 -13.07 -7.16 -7.36
N ASP A 18 -12.58 -7.80 -8.42
CA ASP A 18 -11.92 -7.16 -9.55
C ASP A 18 -12.97 -6.44 -10.41
N SER A 19 -12.86 -5.12 -10.47
CA SER A 19 -13.74 -4.26 -11.26
C SER A 19 -13.26 -4.12 -12.72
N ALA A 20 -12.13 -4.72 -13.10
CA ALA A 20 -11.61 -4.64 -14.46
C ALA A 20 -12.56 -5.32 -15.46
N PRO A 21 -12.74 -4.75 -16.68
CA PRO A 21 -13.51 -5.41 -17.72
C PRO A 21 -12.88 -6.76 -18.08
N ARG A 22 -13.66 -7.84 -17.98
CA ARG A 22 -13.27 -9.19 -18.40
C ARG A 22 -14.18 -9.70 -19.53
N ASP A 23 -13.63 -10.59 -20.34
CA ASP A 23 -14.37 -11.21 -21.46
C ASP A 23 -15.57 -12.04 -20.97
N ASP A 24 -15.42 -12.73 -19.84
CA ASP A 24 -16.49 -13.48 -19.19
C ASP A 24 -17.13 -12.66 -18.06
N ARG A 25 -18.23 -11.97 -18.38
CA ARG A 25 -19.03 -11.21 -17.41
C ARG A 25 -19.92 -12.09 -16.52
N SER A 26 -19.98 -13.39 -16.76
CA SER A 26 -20.75 -14.32 -15.92
C SER A 26 -20.00 -14.75 -14.66
N ARG A 27 -18.70 -14.43 -14.58
CA ARG A 27 -17.84 -14.75 -13.45
C ARG A 27 -17.39 -13.49 -12.74
N LEU A 28 -17.38 -13.55 -11.41
CA LEU A 28 -16.68 -12.58 -10.58
C LEU A 28 -15.26 -13.10 -10.33
N TYR A 29 -14.30 -12.20 -10.49
CA TYR A 29 -12.89 -12.45 -10.22
C TYR A 29 -12.46 -11.64 -9.01
N ARG A 30 -11.54 -12.21 -8.25
CA ARG A 30 -10.80 -11.54 -7.19
C ARG A 30 -9.68 -10.70 -7.81
N ARG A 31 -9.20 -9.69 -7.09
CA ARG A 31 -8.05 -8.84 -7.51
C ARG A 31 -6.77 -9.62 -7.81
N ASP A 32 -6.60 -10.80 -7.23
CA ASP A 32 -5.46 -11.70 -7.50
C ASP A 32 -5.64 -12.57 -8.77
N GLY A 33 -6.76 -12.42 -9.47
CA GLY A 33 -7.10 -13.15 -10.69
C GLY A 33 -7.80 -14.49 -10.46
N THR A 34 -8.00 -14.91 -9.21
CA THR A 34 -8.76 -16.13 -8.89
C THR A 34 -10.26 -15.90 -9.03
N VAL A 35 -11.03 -16.97 -9.25
CA VAL A 35 -12.49 -16.90 -9.43
C VAL A 35 -13.16 -17.08 -8.06
N PHE A 36 -14.21 -16.32 -7.79
CA PHE A 36 -15.05 -16.56 -6.62
C PHE A 36 -15.76 -17.92 -6.74
N THR A 37 -15.93 -18.60 -5.61
CA THR A 37 -16.77 -19.80 -5.51
C THR A 37 -18.25 -19.44 -5.68
N ASP A 38 -19.09 -20.42 -6.03
CA ASP A 38 -20.53 -20.20 -6.15
C ASP A 38 -21.15 -19.65 -4.85
N ALA A 39 -20.69 -20.13 -3.69
CA ALA A 39 -21.18 -19.67 -2.39
C ALA A 39 -20.80 -18.20 -2.11
N GLU A 40 -19.59 -17.78 -2.47
CA GLU A 40 -19.15 -16.39 -2.34
C GLU A 40 -19.90 -15.48 -3.31
N HIS A 41 -20.09 -15.95 -4.55
CA HIS A 41 -20.87 -15.25 -5.56
C HIS A 41 -22.32 -15.04 -5.10
N ASP A 42 -22.98 -16.08 -4.60
CA ASP A 42 -24.33 -15.98 -4.04
C ASP A 42 -24.39 -15.02 -2.86
N LEU A 43 -23.38 -15.05 -2.00
CA LEU A 43 -23.30 -14.13 -0.86
C LEU A 43 -23.16 -12.66 -1.31
N ILE A 44 -22.29 -12.38 -2.28
CA ILE A 44 -22.13 -11.05 -2.90
C ILE A 44 -23.47 -10.57 -3.50
N ARG A 45 -24.24 -11.45 -4.14
CA ARG A 45 -25.56 -11.10 -4.73
C ARG A 45 -26.60 -10.68 -3.69
N THR A 46 -26.41 -11.04 -2.42
CA THR A 46 -27.29 -10.61 -1.32
C THR A 46 -26.83 -9.33 -0.64
N CYS A 47 -25.80 -8.65 -1.15
CA CYS A 47 -25.28 -7.44 -0.50
C CYS A 47 -26.33 -6.33 -0.40
N THR A 48 -26.28 -5.57 0.69
CA THR A 48 -27.10 -4.36 0.87
C THR A 48 -26.34 -3.12 0.39
N PRO A 49 -27.04 -2.01 0.11
CA PRO A 49 -26.39 -0.74 -0.20
C PRO A 49 -25.38 -0.30 0.87
N GLU A 50 -25.71 -0.50 2.15
CA GLU A 50 -24.82 -0.15 3.26
C GLU A 50 -23.52 -0.99 3.27
N GLU A 51 -23.59 -2.25 2.83
CA GLU A 51 -22.41 -3.10 2.68
C GLU A 51 -21.55 -2.70 1.48
N ILE A 52 -22.19 -2.25 0.39
CA ILE A 52 -21.50 -1.68 -0.77
C ILE A 52 -20.77 -0.39 -0.37
N ASP A 53 -21.43 0.50 0.38
CA ASP A 53 -20.84 1.76 0.84
C ASP A 53 -19.64 1.49 1.76
N ALA A 54 -19.78 0.57 2.73
CA ALA A 54 -18.67 0.17 3.60
C ALA A 54 -17.50 -0.43 2.81
N ALA A 55 -17.77 -1.26 1.80
CA ALA A 55 -16.72 -1.81 0.94
C ALA A 55 -16.03 -0.71 0.12
N ASN A 56 -16.77 0.27 -0.40
CA ASN A 56 -16.21 1.39 -1.14
C ASN A 56 -15.34 2.29 -0.25
N GLU A 57 -15.77 2.57 0.97
CA GLU A 57 -14.99 3.32 1.96
C GLU A 57 -13.66 2.60 2.27
N GLN A 58 -13.72 1.30 2.53
CA GLN A 58 -12.52 0.49 2.77
C GLN A 58 -11.56 0.51 1.57
N ARG A 59 -12.09 0.36 0.34
CA ARG A 59 -11.28 0.44 -0.88
C ARG A 59 -10.64 1.81 -1.08
N TRP A 60 -11.35 2.88 -0.72
CA TRP A 60 -10.83 4.24 -0.78
C TRP A 60 -9.68 4.43 0.21
N LEU A 61 -9.83 3.96 1.45
CA LEU A 61 -8.76 3.99 2.46
C LEU A 61 -7.53 3.19 2.01
N GLU A 62 -7.71 2.01 1.41
CA GLU A 62 -6.62 1.22 0.84
C GLU A 62 -5.89 1.96 -0.29
N ALA A 63 -6.65 2.58 -1.19
CA ALA A 63 -6.08 3.34 -2.30
C ALA A 63 -5.33 4.59 -1.81
N GLU A 64 -5.87 5.27 -0.80
CA GLU A 64 -5.23 6.42 -0.15
C GLU A 64 -3.92 6.01 0.51
N TRP A 65 -3.95 4.94 1.31
CA TRP A 65 -2.76 4.38 1.96
C TRP A 65 -1.69 3.97 0.95
N ALA A 66 -2.08 3.29 -0.13
CA ALA A 66 -1.17 2.88 -1.20
C ALA A 66 -0.55 4.10 -1.90
N ARG A 67 -1.34 5.15 -2.17
CA ARG A 67 -0.84 6.39 -2.78
C ARG A 67 0.16 7.08 -1.87
N GLU A 68 -0.18 7.31 -0.61
CA GLU A 68 0.75 7.92 0.34
C GLU A 68 2.05 7.12 0.46
N THR A 69 1.96 5.79 0.50
CA THR A 69 3.13 4.92 0.59
C THR A 69 4.03 5.11 -0.63
N HIS A 70 3.42 5.15 -1.82
CA HIS A 70 4.15 5.40 -3.04
C HIS A 70 4.83 6.77 -3.06
N GLU A 71 4.14 7.83 -2.61
CA GLU A 71 4.73 9.18 -2.55
C GLU A 71 5.92 9.24 -1.57
N ILE A 72 5.83 8.58 -0.41
CA ILE A 72 6.92 8.50 0.56
C ILE A 72 8.12 7.71 -0.02
N GLU A 73 7.87 6.57 -0.66
CA GLU A 73 8.91 5.77 -1.32
C GLU A 73 9.57 6.56 -2.45
N LYS A 74 8.78 7.28 -3.24
CA LYS A 74 9.27 8.15 -4.30
C LYS A 74 10.13 9.28 -3.74
N ALA A 75 9.70 9.95 -2.67
CA ALA A 75 10.48 11.00 -2.03
C ALA A 75 11.84 10.49 -1.52
N LEU A 76 11.86 9.29 -0.93
CA LEU A 76 13.11 8.64 -0.50
C LEU A 76 14.03 8.34 -1.68
N VAL A 77 13.49 7.78 -2.76
CA VAL A 77 14.26 7.47 -3.98
C VAL A 77 14.79 8.74 -4.63
N ASP A 78 13.97 9.79 -4.77
CA ASP A 78 14.37 11.07 -5.35
C ASP A 78 15.52 11.69 -4.55
N LEU A 79 15.41 11.68 -3.21
CA LEU A 79 16.44 12.18 -2.30
C LEU A 79 17.76 11.41 -2.42
N VAL A 80 17.71 10.08 -2.45
CA VAL A 80 18.89 9.23 -2.60
C VAL A 80 19.52 9.40 -4.00
N THR A 81 18.70 9.47 -5.04
CA THR A 81 19.15 9.60 -6.44
C THR A 81 19.93 10.90 -6.66
N LYS A 82 19.50 12.01 -6.06
CA LYS A 82 20.21 13.30 -6.05
C LYS A 82 21.69 13.16 -5.69
N TYR A 83 22.05 12.27 -4.76
CA TYR A 83 23.41 12.06 -4.30
C TYR A 83 24.13 10.95 -5.07
N ILE A 84 23.42 9.91 -5.51
CA ILE A 84 23.99 8.85 -6.35
C ILE A 84 24.58 9.46 -7.64
N GLU A 85 23.86 10.39 -8.28
CA GLU A 85 24.32 11.06 -9.51
C GLU A 85 25.60 11.90 -9.33
N GLN A 86 25.96 12.22 -8.09
CA GLN A 86 27.16 13.00 -7.75
C GLN A 86 28.35 12.11 -7.38
N LEU A 87 28.15 10.80 -7.22
CA LEU A 87 29.22 9.90 -6.84
C LEU A 87 30.17 9.63 -8.02
N PRO A 88 31.49 9.57 -7.78
CA PRO A 88 32.45 9.12 -8.78
C PRO A 88 32.17 7.69 -9.26
N ASP A 89 32.47 7.41 -10.53
CA ASP A 89 32.37 6.07 -11.10
C ASP A 89 33.10 5.03 -10.23
N GLY A 90 32.43 3.90 -9.95
CA GLY A 90 32.96 2.83 -9.10
C GLY A 90 32.73 3.04 -7.60
N SER A 91 32.09 4.13 -7.18
CA SER A 91 31.64 4.31 -5.80
C SER A 91 30.49 3.38 -5.43
N LEU A 92 30.42 2.98 -4.16
CA LEU A 92 29.27 2.25 -3.62
C LEU A 92 28.12 3.23 -3.33
N CYS A 93 26.88 2.79 -3.52
CA CYS A 93 25.71 3.60 -3.17
C CYS A 93 25.69 3.99 -1.68
N SER A 94 26.27 3.18 -0.80
CA SER A 94 26.41 3.51 0.63
C SER A 94 27.24 4.77 0.88
N ASN A 95 28.05 5.21 -0.09
CA ASN A 95 28.88 6.41 0.05
C ASN A 95 28.07 7.71 0.02
N ILE A 96 26.79 7.67 -0.40
CA ILE A 96 25.93 8.87 -0.41
C ILE A 96 25.73 9.46 0.98
N TYR A 97 25.70 8.63 2.04
CA TYR A 97 25.43 9.12 3.40
C TYR A 97 26.53 10.06 3.89
N ALA A 98 27.76 9.88 3.42
CA ALA A 98 28.89 10.75 3.76
C ALA A 98 28.87 12.09 3.01
N THR A 99 28.06 12.21 1.95
CA THR A 99 27.96 13.43 1.12
C THR A 99 26.66 14.20 1.34
N MET A 100 25.69 13.59 2.03
CA MET A 100 24.44 14.24 2.42
C MET A 100 24.68 15.41 3.37
N THR A 101 23.86 16.45 3.22
CA THR A 101 23.74 17.47 4.27
C THR A 101 23.08 16.87 5.51
N ASP A 102 23.31 17.46 6.69
CA ASP A 102 22.65 17.02 7.93
C ASP A 102 21.12 17.00 7.80
N GLU A 103 20.55 17.99 7.10
CA GLU A 103 19.11 18.08 6.82
C GLU A 103 18.63 16.93 5.92
N ASP A 104 19.32 16.69 4.81
CA ASP A 104 18.95 15.61 3.87
C ASP A 104 19.16 14.23 4.50
N TYR A 105 20.19 14.06 5.34
CA TYR A 105 20.41 12.83 6.10
C TYR A 105 19.26 12.58 7.08
N ALA A 106 18.87 13.58 7.87
CA ALA A 106 17.76 13.47 8.81
C ALA A 106 16.43 13.15 8.10
N GLU A 107 16.19 13.77 6.94
CA GLU A 107 15.01 13.47 6.13
C GLU A 107 15.07 12.07 5.52
N CYS A 108 16.24 11.62 5.05
CA CYS A 108 16.44 10.27 4.55
C CYS A 108 16.16 9.22 5.62
N ASP A 109 16.67 9.39 6.84
CA ASP A 109 16.42 8.50 7.98
C ASP A 109 14.93 8.49 8.35
N ARG A 110 14.29 9.67 8.42
CA ARG A 110 12.84 9.79 8.70
C ARG A 110 12.00 9.03 7.67
N LEU A 111 12.26 9.24 6.38
CA LEU A 111 11.54 8.58 5.29
C LEU A 111 11.79 7.06 5.30
N ALA A 112 13.04 6.63 5.50
CA ALA A 112 13.40 5.22 5.56
C ALA A 112 12.70 4.48 6.71
N LYS A 113 12.60 5.11 7.89
CA LYS A 113 11.82 4.59 9.04
C LYS A 113 10.34 4.42 8.71
N ILE A 114 9.74 5.40 8.03
CA ILE A 114 8.32 5.33 7.63
C ILE A 114 8.11 4.20 6.61
N VAL A 115 8.98 4.08 5.60
CA VAL A 115 8.90 2.99 4.60
C VAL A 115 9.07 1.62 5.28
N ALA A 116 10.06 1.46 6.16
CA ALA A 116 10.30 0.21 6.88
C ALA A 116 9.09 -0.19 7.72
N ALA A 117 8.51 0.75 8.48
CA ALA A 117 7.29 0.51 9.25
C ALA A 117 6.10 0.09 8.35
N ARG A 118 5.92 0.75 7.20
CA ARG A 118 4.85 0.42 6.24
C ARG A 118 5.08 -0.93 5.53
N ARG A 119 6.32 -1.38 5.40
CA ARG A 119 6.70 -2.68 4.80
C ARG A 119 6.83 -3.82 5.82
N GLY A 120 6.73 -3.53 7.11
CA GLY A 120 6.93 -4.52 8.18
C GLY A 120 8.38 -5.01 8.29
N ILE A 121 9.34 -4.17 7.91
CA ILE A 121 10.77 -4.48 7.94
C ILE A 121 11.38 -3.83 9.18
N GLU A 122 12.25 -4.54 9.89
CA GLU A 122 13.05 -3.95 10.98
C GLU A 122 14.04 -2.95 10.39
N TYR A 123 13.93 -1.69 10.80
CA TYR A 123 14.93 -0.67 10.51
C TYR A 123 15.98 -0.70 11.62
N PRO A 124 17.26 -0.99 11.32
CA PRO A 124 18.30 -0.93 12.33
C PRO A 124 18.39 0.52 12.83
N ALA A 125 17.98 0.74 14.08
CA ALA A 125 18.21 2.03 14.73
C ALA A 125 19.73 2.19 14.84
N GLU A 126 20.29 3.17 14.14
CA GLU A 126 21.67 3.57 14.44
C GLU A 126 21.73 3.95 15.92
N HIS A 127 22.74 3.38 16.59
CA HIS A 127 22.97 3.49 18.01
C HIS A 127 22.93 4.95 18.47
N GLU A 128 22.16 5.22 19.53
CA GLU A 128 22.40 6.37 20.39
C GLU A 128 23.82 6.22 20.96
N ASP A 129 24.81 6.85 20.31
CA ASP A 129 26.14 6.97 20.87
C ASP A 129 26.08 7.88 22.11
N SER A 130 26.51 7.31 23.24
CA SER A 130 26.75 7.96 24.54
C SER A 130 27.94 8.91 24.52
#